data_AF-A0AA97AML6-F1
#
_entry.id   AF-A0AA97AML6-F1
#
_cell.length_a   1.000
_cell.length_b   1.000
_cell.length_c   1.000
_cell.angle_alpha   90.00
_cell.angle_beta   90.00
_cell.angle_gamma   90.00
#
_symmetry.space_group_name_H-M   'P 1'
#
loop_
_entity.id
_entity.type
_entity.pdbx_description
1 polymer ?
#
loop_
_entity_poly.entity_id
_entity_poly.type
_entity_poly.pdbx_seq_one_letter_code
_entity_poly.pdbx_strand_id
1 'polypeptide(L)'
;MAKRTFQGMNYRELQKANSQTRSQLSKESQTLLKASGLKNTGWDNVIALYQRIQELLDSDRASEDLSLEELFLEVDRIGKKYQTQEEIEEFNQTLAKEVAEIGELVDRQFPDTEPEIIDFSKPKPRR
;
A
#
# COMPACT_ATOMS: atom_id res chain seq x y z
N MET A 1 -52.34 -12.13 -1.19
CA MET A 1 -51.07 -11.94 -1.95
C MET A 1 -49.94 -11.74 -0.95
N ALA A 2 -49.00 -12.68 -0.84
CA ALA A 2 -47.82 -12.49 -0.01
C ALA A 2 -47.03 -11.27 -0.52
N LYS A 3 -46.74 -10.31 0.36
CA LYS A 3 -45.90 -9.17 0.00
C LYS A 3 -44.48 -9.71 -0.21
N ARG A 4 -43.87 -9.41 -1.35
CA ARG A 4 -42.46 -9.75 -1.59
C ARG A 4 -41.60 -8.97 -0.59
N THR A 5 -40.80 -9.69 0.18
CA THR A 5 -39.87 -9.16 1.17
C THR A 5 -38.48 -9.72 0.91
N PHE A 6 -37.45 -8.94 1.19
CA PHE A 6 -36.05 -9.35 1.11
C PHE A 6 -35.38 -8.98 2.44
N GLN A 7 -34.80 -9.96 3.14
CA GLN A 7 -34.24 -9.78 4.48
C GLN A 7 -35.20 -9.10 5.47
N GLY A 8 -36.49 -9.44 5.41
CA GLY A 8 -37.53 -8.82 6.25
C GLY A 8 -37.97 -7.41 5.83
N MET A 9 -37.31 -6.79 4.84
CA MET A 9 -37.64 -5.47 4.33
C MET A 9 -38.56 -5.54 3.10
N ASN A 10 -39.47 -4.58 2.99
CA ASN A 10 -40.26 -4.36 1.78
C ASN A 10 -39.51 -3.47 0.77
N TYR A 11 -40.07 -3.34 -0.44
CA TYR A 11 -39.49 -2.54 -1.54
C TYR A 11 -39.06 -1.12 -1.13
N ARG A 12 -39.92 -0.39 -0.40
CA ARG A 12 -39.64 1.01 -0.02
C ARG A 12 -38.62 1.10 1.09
N GLU A 13 -38.65 0.17 2.04
CA GLU A 13 -37.65 0.06 3.10
C GLU A 13 -36.27 -0.22 2.53
N LEU A 14 -36.16 -1.19 1.62
CA LEU A 14 -34.90 -1.54 0.97
C LEU A 14 -34.37 -0.40 0.10
N GLN A 15 -35.26 0.28 -0.62
CA GLN A 15 -34.90 1.47 -1.40
C GLN A 15 -34.33 2.59 -0.51
N LYS A 16 -34.95 2.81 0.66
CA LYS A 16 -34.48 3.80 1.64
C LYS A 16 -33.14 3.38 2.26
N ALA A 17 -33.00 2.11 2.62
CA ALA A 17 -31.76 1.54 3.13
C ALA A 17 -30.61 1.75 2.14
N ASN A 18 -30.80 1.39 0.87
CA ASN A 18 -29.80 1.61 -0.18
C ASN A 18 -29.34 3.06 -0.27
N SER A 19 -30.28 4.02 -0.25
CA SER A 19 -29.95 5.44 -0.31
C SER A 19 -29.16 5.92 0.91
N GLN A 20 -29.52 5.46 2.10
CA GLN A 20 -28.84 5.81 3.35
C GLN A 20 -27.45 5.18 3.41
N THR A 21 -27.36 3.86 3.22
CA THR A 21 -26.11 3.11 3.30
C THR A 21 -25.12 3.52 2.21
N ARG A 22 -25.60 3.88 1.02
CA ARG A 22 -24.72 4.41 -0.05
C ARG A 22 -23.96 5.67 0.37
N SER A 23 -24.54 6.52 1.21
CA SER A 23 -23.85 7.72 1.71
C SER A 23 -22.77 7.42 2.76
N GLN A 24 -22.76 6.22 3.33
CA GLN A 24 -21.78 5.76 4.30
C GLN A 24 -20.55 5.11 3.65
N LEU A 25 -20.63 4.75 2.36
CA LEU A 25 -19.50 4.20 1.60
C LEU A 25 -18.38 5.23 1.38
N SER A 26 -17.15 4.76 1.24
CA SER A 26 -16.01 5.56 0.83
C SER A 26 -16.26 6.23 -0.55
N LYS A 27 -15.53 7.31 -0.85
CA LYS A 27 -15.68 8.01 -2.15
C LYS A 27 -15.35 7.08 -3.32
N GLU A 28 -14.39 6.18 -3.15
CA GLU A 28 -13.98 5.20 -4.15
C GLU A 28 -15.05 4.11 -4.33
N SER A 29 -15.60 3.58 -3.24
CA SER A 29 -16.71 2.64 -3.31
C SER A 29 -17.96 3.25 -3.94
N GLN A 30 -18.21 4.55 -3.74
CA GLN A 30 -19.29 5.27 -4.42
C GLN A 30 -19.08 5.42 -5.94
N THR A 31 -17.84 5.55 -6.43
CA THR A 31 -17.56 5.59 -7.88
C THR A 31 -17.69 4.21 -8.50
N LEU A 32 -17.20 3.15 -7.84
CA LEU A 32 -17.39 1.77 -8.26
C LEU A 32 -18.88 1.40 -8.36
N LEU A 33 -19.68 1.83 -7.40
CA LEU A 33 -21.13 1.62 -7.42
C LEU A 33 -21.83 2.39 -8.55
N LYS A 34 -21.28 3.53 -9.01
CA LYS A 34 -21.80 4.23 -10.19
C LYS A 34 -21.43 3.48 -11.47
N ALA A 35 -20.22 2.92 -11.54
CA ALA A 35 -19.74 2.16 -12.69
C ALA A 35 -20.53 0.86 -12.92
N SER A 36 -21.08 0.24 -11.87
CA SER A 36 -21.89 -0.97 -11.99
C SER A 36 -23.27 -0.74 -12.64
N GLY A 37 -23.70 0.51 -12.82
CA GLY A 37 -24.96 0.84 -13.49
C GLY A 37 -26.24 0.44 -12.74
N LEU A 38 -26.12 -0.05 -11.50
CA LEU A 38 -27.25 -0.49 -10.68
C LEU A 38 -28.13 0.70 -10.29
N LYS A 39 -29.44 0.56 -10.50
CA LYS A 39 -30.43 1.60 -10.19
C LYS A 39 -31.23 1.21 -8.95
N ASN A 40 -31.56 2.20 -8.11
CA ASN A 40 -32.41 1.99 -6.93
C ASN A 40 -33.91 1.98 -7.32
N THR A 41 -34.24 1.22 -8.37
CA THR A 41 -35.57 1.15 -8.98
C THR A 41 -35.80 -0.23 -9.59
N GLY A 42 -36.95 -0.84 -9.33
CA GLY A 42 -37.26 -2.22 -9.73
C GLY A 42 -36.73 -3.22 -8.71
N TRP A 43 -37.55 -4.21 -8.34
CA TRP A 43 -37.29 -5.04 -7.15
C TRP A 43 -35.94 -5.76 -7.21
N ASP A 44 -35.64 -6.42 -8.32
CA ASP A 44 -34.40 -7.19 -8.47
C ASP A 44 -33.16 -6.28 -8.47
N ASN A 45 -33.26 -5.08 -9.09
CA ASN A 45 -32.17 -4.10 -9.08
C ASN A 45 -31.95 -3.50 -7.68
N VAL A 46 -33.02 -3.26 -6.91
CA VAL A 46 -32.91 -2.75 -5.53
C VAL A 46 -32.24 -3.79 -4.64
N ILE A 47 -32.53 -5.08 -4.84
CA ILE A 47 -31.86 -6.19 -4.13
C ILE A 47 -30.38 -6.28 -4.55
N ALA A 48 -30.09 -6.28 -5.85
CA ALA A 48 -28.71 -6.34 -6.35
C ALA A 48 -27.89 -5.12 -5.88
N LEU A 49 -28.49 -3.93 -5.87
CA LEU A 49 -27.86 -2.73 -5.34
C LEU A 49 -27.56 -2.87 -3.84
N TYR A 50 -28.51 -3.41 -3.06
CA TYR A 50 -28.30 -3.65 -1.64
C TYR A 50 -27.13 -4.60 -1.38
N GLN A 51 -27.10 -5.74 -2.06
CA GLN A 51 -26.01 -6.72 -1.94
C GLN A 51 -24.66 -6.10 -2.31
N ARG A 52 -24.61 -5.34 -3.42
CA ARG A 52 -23.38 -4.68 -3.85
C ARG A 52 -22.90 -3.61 -2.86
N ILE A 53 -23.81 -2.89 -2.23
CA ILE A 53 -23.47 -1.91 -1.18
C ILE A 53 -22.89 -2.63 0.05
N GLN A 54 -23.45 -3.78 0.46
CA GLN A 54 -22.90 -4.55 1.58
C GLN A 54 -21.51 -5.09 1.27
N GLU A 55 -21.28 -5.65 0.08
CA GLU A 55 -19.96 -6.12 -0.35
C GLU A 55 -18.89 -5.01 -0.30
N LEU A 56 -19.25 -3.80 -0.75
CA LEU A 56 -18.34 -2.66 -0.73
C LEU A 56 -18.10 -2.15 0.69
N LEU A 57 -19.09 -2.18 1.57
CA LEU A 57 -18.90 -1.84 2.98
C LEU A 57 -17.96 -2.81 3.68
N ASP A 58 -18.10 -4.11 3.43
CA ASP A 58 -17.23 -5.13 4.00
C ASP A 58 -15.81 -4.99 3.45
N SER A 59 -15.66 -4.61 2.18
CA SER A 59 -14.37 -4.32 1.56
C SER A 59 -13.72 -3.05 2.12
N ASP A 60 -14.49 -1.95 2.27
CA ASP A 60 -14.02 -0.70 2.87
C ASP A 60 -13.54 -0.96 4.31
N ARG A 61 -14.29 -1.73 5.11
CA ARG A 61 -13.89 -2.13 6.48
C ARG A 61 -12.64 -2.98 6.50
N ALA A 62 -12.55 -3.99 5.65
CA ALA A 62 -11.35 -4.83 5.54
C ALA A 62 -10.11 -4.02 5.12
N SER A 63 -10.30 -2.95 4.34
CA SER A 63 -9.22 -2.03 3.97
C SER A 63 -8.85 -1.05 5.08
N GLU A 64 -9.80 -0.66 5.94
CA GLU A 64 -9.54 0.13 7.15
C GLU A 64 -8.83 -0.70 8.25
N ASP A 65 -9.11 -2.01 8.30
CA ASP A 65 -8.51 -2.93 9.27
C ASP A 65 -7.08 -3.37 8.90
N LEU A 66 -6.63 -3.14 7.66
CA LEU A 66 -5.22 -3.35 7.29
C LEU A 66 -4.40 -2.16 7.75
N SER A 67 -3.57 -2.38 8.77
CA SER A 67 -2.58 -1.39 9.16
C SER A 67 -1.65 -1.09 7.97
N LEU A 68 -1.12 0.14 7.90
CA LEU A 68 -0.09 0.50 6.90
C LEU A 68 1.05 -0.53 6.86
N GLU A 69 1.37 -1.11 8.01
CA GLU A 69 2.40 -2.13 8.18
C GLU A 69 2.04 -3.45 7.47
N GLU A 70 0.79 -3.89 7.53
CA GLU A 70 0.31 -5.07 6.79
C GLU A 70 0.28 -4.82 5.28
N LEU A 71 -0.07 -3.60 4.86
CA LEU A 71 0.01 -3.21 3.44
C LEU A 71 1.46 -3.24 2.94
N PHE A 72 2.42 -2.77 3.74
CA PHE A 72 3.86 -2.86 3.42
C PHE A 72 4.35 -4.30 3.35
N LEU A 73 3.95 -5.17 4.28
CA LEU A 73 4.31 -6.59 4.27
C LEU A 73 3.74 -7.32 3.05
N GLU A 74 2.53 -6.97 2.64
CA GLU A 74 1.92 -7.57 1.46
C GLU A 74 2.57 -7.07 0.16
N VAL A 75 2.91 -5.78 0.07
CA VAL A 75 3.70 -5.24 -1.05
C VAL A 75 5.08 -5.89 -1.15
N ASP A 76 5.77 -6.11 -0.03
CA ASP A 76 7.07 -6.81 0.00
C ASP A 76 6.93 -8.29 -0.43
N ARG A 77 5.87 -8.99 0.00
CA ARG A 77 5.54 -10.33 -0.49
C ARG A 77 5.23 -10.36 -1.97
N ILE A 78 4.47 -9.38 -2.47
CA ILE A 78 4.13 -9.25 -3.89
C ILE A 78 5.39 -8.98 -4.71
N GLY A 79 6.27 -8.09 -4.26
CA GLY A 79 7.56 -7.81 -4.90
C GLY A 79 8.39 -9.08 -5.08
N LYS A 80 8.47 -9.92 -4.04
CA LYS A 80 9.14 -11.23 -4.07
C LYS A 80 8.46 -12.25 -5.00
N LYS A 81 7.16 -12.11 -5.28
CA LYS A 81 6.41 -13.04 -6.15
C LYS A 81 6.69 -12.82 -7.64
N TYR A 82 7.04 -11.59 -8.03
CA TYR A 82 7.26 -11.24 -9.43
C TYR A 82 8.74 -11.17 -9.82
N GLN A 83 9.64 -11.12 -8.83
CA GLN A 83 11.07 -11.23 -9.08
C GLN A 83 11.47 -12.70 -9.24
N THR A 84 12.15 -12.98 -10.34
CA THR A 84 12.81 -14.26 -10.54
C THR A 84 14.12 -14.32 -9.76
N GLN A 85 14.58 -15.53 -9.44
CA GLN A 85 15.86 -15.73 -8.77
C GLN A 85 17.03 -15.15 -9.58
N GLU A 86 16.95 -15.22 -10.90
CA GLU A 86 17.94 -14.68 -11.82
C GLU A 86 18.02 -13.14 -11.74
N GLU A 87 16.87 -12.44 -11.73
CA GLU A 87 16.84 -10.98 -11.57
C GLU A 87 17.40 -10.52 -10.22
N ILE A 88 17.13 -11.28 -9.15
CA ILE A 88 17.69 -11.00 -7.81
C ILE A 88 19.20 -11.17 -7.82
N GLU A 89 19.71 -12.23 -8.44
CA GLU A 89 21.15 -12.51 -8.54
C GLU A 89 21.86 -11.48 -9.41
N GLU A 90 21.28 -11.08 -10.54
CA GLU A 90 21.81 -10.04 -11.42
C GLU A 90 21.88 -8.68 -10.72
N PHE A 91 20.82 -8.31 -9.98
CA PHE A 91 20.82 -7.10 -9.16
C PHE A 91 21.93 -7.15 -8.10
N ASN A 92 22.03 -8.25 -7.35
CA ASN A 92 23.04 -8.39 -6.30
C ASN A 92 24.47 -8.37 -6.86
N GLN A 93 24.71 -8.96 -8.02
CA GLN A 93 26.01 -8.90 -8.70
C GLN A 93 26.36 -7.48 -9.14
N THR A 94 25.38 -6.74 -9.66
CA THR A 94 25.56 -5.35 -10.09
C THR A 94 25.86 -4.46 -8.88
N LEU A 95 25.08 -4.59 -7.82
CA LEU A 95 25.29 -3.87 -6.57
C LEU A 95 26.66 -4.18 -5.94
N ALA A 96 27.07 -5.45 -5.93
CA ALA A 96 28.37 -5.84 -5.41
C ALA A 96 29.54 -5.21 -6.18
N LYS A 97 29.41 -5.09 -7.51
CA LYS A 97 30.41 -4.40 -8.34
C LYS A 97 30.47 -2.92 -8.02
N GLU A 98 29.33 -2.24 -7.96
CA GLU A 98 29.29 -0.81 -7.62
C GLU A 98 29.88 -0.54 -6.22
N VAL A 99 29.56 -1.37 -5.24
CA VAL A 99 30.13 -1.27 -3.88
C VAL A 99 31.65 -1.48 -3.89
N ALA A 100 32.15 -2.44 -4.67
CA ALA A 100 33.58 -2.68 -4.81
C ALA A 100 34.29 -1.49 -5.48
N GLU A 101 33.71 -0.92 -6.54
CA GLU A 101 34.24 0.26 -7.21
C GLU A 101 34.29 1.48 -6.27
N ILE A 102 33.24 1.68 -5.47
CA ILE A 102 33.23 2.71 -4.44
C ILE A 102 34.33 2.45 -3.41
N GLY A 103 34.50 1.20 -2.95
CA GLY A 103 35.56 0.82 -2.02
C GLY A 103 36.95 1.17 -2.56
N GLU A 104 37.24 0.82 -3.81
CA GLU A 104 38.52 1.18 -4.43
C GLU A 104 38.72 2.70 -4.55
N LEU A 105 37.66 3.45 -4.86
CA LEU A 105 37.74 4.91 -4.91
C LEU A 105 38.00 5.52 -3.53
N VAL A 106 37.37 4.96 -2.49
CA VAL A 106 37.61 5.35 -1.09
C VAL A 106 39.06 5.06 -0.71
N ASP A 107 39.58 3.86 -0.99
CA ASP A 107 40.96 3.47 -0.67
C ASP A 107 41.99 4.32 -1.43
N ARG A 108 41.71 4.69 -2.68
CA ARG A 108 42.56 5.61 -3.46
C ARG A 108 42.54 7.03 -2.92
N GLN A 109 41.41 7.51 -2.43
CA GLN A 109 41.24 8.88 -1.94
C GLN A 109 41.73 9.04 -0.50
N PHE A 110 41.68 7.95 0.28
CA PHE A 110 42.12 7.85 1.66
C PHE A 110 43.09 6.66 1.80
N PRO A 111 44.28 6.71 1.17
CA PRO A 111 45.30 5.71 1.45
C PRO A 111 45.58 5.72 2.95
N ASP A 112 45.80 4.55 3.56
CA ASP A 112 46.15 4.39 4.97
C ASP A 112 47.33 5.31 5.33
N THR A 113 46.99 6.53 5.70
CA THR A 113 47.93 7.57 6.06
C THR A 113 48.09 7.39 7.55
N GLU A 114 49.25 6.92 7.99
CA GLU A 114 49.60 6.94 9.40
C GLU A 114 49.25 8.33 9.95
N PRO A 115 48.44 8.45 11.02
CA PRO A 115 48.11 9.75 11.56
C PRO A 115 49.42 10.45 11.98
N GLU A 116 49.77 11.55 11.32
CA GLU A 116 50.89 12.39 11.75
C GLU A 116 50.57 12.94 13.14
N ILE A 117 51.23 12.38 14.17
CA ILE A 117 51.14 12.89 15.54
C ILE A 117 52.00 14.15 15.63
N ILE A 118 51.38 15.32 15.47
CA ILE A 118 52.03 16.61 15.69
C ILE A 118 52.13 16.86 17.20
N ASP A 119 53.34 16.73 17.75
CA ASP A 119 53.64 17.06 19.15
C ASP A 119 53.83 18.58 19.33
N PHE A 120 52.80 19.25 19.85
CA PHE A 120 52.82 20.69 20.16
C PHE A 120 53.52 21.05 21.48
N SER A 121 54.13 20.08 22.19
CA SER A 121 54.75 20.34 23.49
C SER A 121 56.07 21.12 23.41
N LYS A 122 56.67 21.27 22.21
CA LYS A 122 57.94 21.98 22.06
C LYS A 122 57.74 23.50 22.03
N PRO A 123 58.23 24.25 23.03
CA PRO A 123 58.13 25.70 23.03
C PRO A 123 58.98 26.30 21.91
N LYS A 124 58.37 27.24 21.17
CA LYS A 124 58.98 28.01 20.09
C LYS A 124 60.27 28.68 20.58
N PRO A 125 61.43 28.56 19.89
CA PRO A 125 62.62 29.29 20.27
C PRO A 125 62.34 30.78 20.17
N ARG A 126 62.49 31.50 21.29
CA ARG A 126 62.40 32.96 21.32
C ARG A 126 63.59 33.52 20.53
N ARG A 127 63.29 34.42 19.58
CA ARG A 127 64.28 35.19 18.83
C ARG A 127 65.16 36.02 19.75
#